data_AF-A0A1V6PJX4-F1
#
_entry.id   AF-A0A1V6PJX4-F1
#
_cell.length_a   1.000
_cell.length_b   1.000
_cell.length_c   1.000
_cell.angle_alpha   90.00
_cell.angle_beta   90.00
_cell.angle_gamma   90.00
#
_symmetry.space_group_name_H-M   'P 1'
#
loop_
_entity.id
_entity.type
_entity.pdbx_description
1 polymer ?
#
loop_
_entity_poly.entity_id
_entity_poly.type
_entity_poly.pdbx_seq_one_letter_code
_entity_poly.pdbx_strand_id
1 'polypeptide(L)'
;MTNASDASAEHFVANILPLYQGPSVKLRVQPSNKEYIISKSLLCAESPVFSNMFNGKFLESQQQTATLEETDDDVSVRSLEALFQWLYRHTVRFEIEDPGEHISAALELARLADKYDIVSLETTMAQYIKNILKSNPHPQSHNYWRHVDSNTYYLTHDHIASATLLPREHPVRSVLAAAFVEGFLRSPDHKFSKEIDAYPSFGADILQETRLVLHRVKPLRAATFEDPISGKRSELNSDVFM
;
A
#
# COMPACT_ATOMS: atom_id res chain seq x y z
N MET A 1 -2.59 -3.03 17.28
CA MET A 1 -3.71 -3.22 18.23
C MET A 1 -4.49 -4.47 17.86
N THR A 2 -5.16 -5.13 18.82
CA THR A 2 -6.08 -6.26 18.55
C THR A 2 -7.27 -5.74 17.75
N ASN A 3 -7.58 -6.39 16.63
CA ASN A 3 -8.75 -6.07 15.80
C ASN A 3 -10.00 -5.89 16.66
N ALA A 4 -10.65 -4.73 16.58
CA ALA A 4 -11.94 -4.51 17.24
C ALA A 4 -13.01 -5.54 16.81
N SER A 5 -12.85 -6.17 15.63
CA SER A 5 -13.71 -7.25 15.14
C SER A 5 -13.49 -8.61 15.81
N ASP A 6 -12.30 -8.83 16.38
CA ASP A 6 -11.90 -10.13 16.95
C ASP A 6 -11.81 -10.09 18.49
N ALA A 7 -12.05 -8.92 19.08
CA ALA A 7 -12.10 -8.72 20.52
C ALA A 7 -13.40 -9.28 21.11
N SER A 8 -13.33 -9.88 22.31
CA SER A 8 -14.54 -10.21 23.06
C SER A 8 -15.35 -8.95 23.36
N ALA A 9 -16.66 -9.10 23.57
CA ALA A 9 -17.54 -7.97 23.92
C ALA A 9 -17.02 -7.20 25.16
N GLU A 10 -16.47 -7.92 26.13
CA GLU A 10 -15.84 -7.35 27.33
C GLU A 10 -14.60 -6.51 26.99
N HIS A 11 -13.70 -7.04 26.14
CA HIS A 11 -12.51 -6.31 25.71
C HIS A 11 -12.87 -5.07 24.89
N PHE A 12 -13.89 -5.15 24.03
CA PHE A 12 -14.37 -4.02 23.26
C PHE A 12 -14.88 -2.89 24.17
N VAL A 13 -15.76 -3.20 25.13
CA VAL A 13 -16.31 -2.20 26.06
C VAL A 13 -15.21 -1.61 26.94
N ALA A 14 -14.26 -2.41 27.41
CA ALA A 14 -13.20 -1.94 28.30
C ALA A 14 -12.13 -1.09 27.61
N ASN A 15 -11.72 -1.46 26.38
CA ASN A 15 -10.52 -0.89 25.75
C ASN A 15 -10.78 -0.10 24.47
N ILE A 16 -11.84 -0.44 23.72
CA ILE A 16 -12.11 0.14 22.39
C ILE A 16 -13.19 1.22 22.47
N LEU A 17 -14.29 0.97 23.20
CA LEU A 17 -15.37 1.94 23.36
C LEU A 17 -14.91 3.32 23.90
N PRO A 18 -13.98 3.40 24.89
CA PRO A 18 -13.48 4.68 25.37
C PRO A 18 -12.70 5.47 24.31
N LEU A 19 -12.14 4.81 23.28
CA LEU A 19 -11.44 5.51 22.20
C LEU A 19 -12.42 6.30 21.32
N TYR A 20 -13.67 5.86 21.20
CA TYR A 20 -14.73 6.61 20.51
C TYR A 20 -15.32 7.72 21.38
N GLN A 21 -15.24 7.58 22.70
CA GLN A 21 -15.84 8.47 23.69
C GLN A 21 -14.73 9.28 24.38
N GLY A 22 -14.28 10.34 23.72
CA GLY A 22 -13.18 11.16 24.22
C GLY A 22 -13.16 12.57 23.62
N PRO A 23 -12.15 13.39 24.00
CA PRO A 23 -11.96 14.69 23.38
C PRO A 23 -11.69 14.53 21.88
N SER A 24 -12.17 15.49 21.10
CA SER A 24 -11.92 15.55 19.67
C SER A 24 -10.84 16.56 19.33
N VAL A 25 -10.12 16.31 18.24
CA VAL A 25 -9.22 17.27 17.61
C VAL A 25 -9.77 17.68 16.25
N LYS A 26 -9.40 18.88 15.79
CA LYS A 26 -9.73 19.39 14.48
C LYS A 26 -8.53 19.26 13.55
N LEU A 27 -8.73 18.66 12.37
CA LEU A 27 -7.75 18.66 11.29
C LEU A 27 -8.25 19.56 10.17
N ARG A 28 -7.46 20.57 9.82
CA ARG A 28 -7.70 21.46 8.67
C ARG A 28 -6.78 21.07 7.54
N VAL A 29 -7.31 20.96 6.34
CA VAL A 29 -6.54 20.59 5.16
C VAL A 29 -6.47 21.80 4.24
N GLN A 30 -5.27 22.21 3.84
CA GLN A 30 -5.04 23.37 2.97
C GLN A 30 -4.33 22.92 1.68
N PRO A 31 -4.71 23.43 0.50
CA PRO A 31 -5.59 24.59 0.27
C PRO A 31 -7.09 24.25 0.11
N SER A 32 -7.51 22.98 0.18
CA SER A 32 -8.93 22.61 0.01
C SER A 32 -9.87 23.20 1.07
N ASN A 33 -9.32 23.69 2.19
CA ASN A 33 -10.03 24.27 3.31
C ASN A 33 -11.08 23.33 3.94
N LYS A 34 -10.87 22.00 3.79
CA LYS A 34 -11.70 21.00 4.46
C LYS A 34 -11.34 20.92 5.95
N GLU A 35 -12.35 20.80 6.80
CA GLU A 35 -12.17 20.61 8.24
C GLU A 35 -12.81 19.29 8.68
N TYR A 36 -12.10 18.55 9.52
CA TYR A 36 -12.57 17.30 10.12
C TYR A 36 -12.46 17.37 11.63
N ILE A 37 -13.44 16.81 12.32
CA ILE A 37 -13.42 16.61 13.77
C ILE A 37 -13.33 15.11 14.02
N ILE A 38 -12.25 14.67 14.64
CA ILE A 38 -11.93 13.26 14.87
C ILE A 38 -11.60 13.00 16.34
N SER A 39 -11.85 11.78 16.82
CA SER A 39 -11.43 11.38 18.17
C SER A 39 -9.92 11.53 18.31
N LYS A 40 -9.51 12.31 19.31
CA LYS A 40 -8.11 12.47 19.68
C LYS A 40 -7.51 11.14 20.09
N SER A 41 -8.24 10.37 20.90
CA SER A 41 -7.77 9.12 21.46
C SER A 41 -7.48 8.10 20.37
N LEU A 42 -8.35 7.96 19.37
CA LEU A 42 -8.11 7.08 18.22
C LEU A 42 -6.87 7.52 17.43
N LEU A 43 -6.81 8.80 17.06
CA LEU A 43 -5.73 9.32 16.22
C LEU A 43 -4.36 9.20 16.91
N CYS A 44 -4.28 9.56 18.19
CA CYS A 44 -3.03 9.51 18.96
C CYS A 44 -2.61 8.08 19.32
N ALA A 45 -3.56 7.14 19.41
CA ALA A 45 -3.26 5.76 19.73
C ALA A 45 -2.61 5.02 18.55
N GLU A 46 -2.94 5.40 17.31
CA GLU A 46 -2.41 4.79 16.10
C GLU A 46 -1.25 5.57 15.47
N SER A 47 -0.95 6.79 15.95
CA SER A 47 0.11 7.64 15.41
C SER A 47 0.91 8.33 16.52
N PRO A 48 2.18 7.95 16.72
CA PRO A 48 3.10 8.67 17.60
C PRO A 48 3.27 10.15 17.20
N VAL A 49 3.24 10.45 15.90
CA VAL A 49 3.32 11.83 15.38
C VAL A 49 2.14 12.66 15.86
N PHE A 50 0.90 12.18 15.68
CA PHE A 50 -0.28 12.89 16.17
C PHE A 50 -0.35 12.92 17.70
N SER A 51 0.12 11.87 18.38
CA SER A 51 0.23 11.88 19.84
C SER A 51 1.14 13.00 20.35
N ASN A 52 2.33 13.13 19.75
CA ASN A 52 3.27 14.20 20.07
C ASN A 52 2.69 15.59 19.72
N MET A 53 1.97 15.69 18.60
CA MET A 53 1.33 16.92 18.16
C MET A 53 0.25 17.42 19.14
N PHE A 54 -0.66 16.54 19.57
CA PHE A 54 -1.83 16.94 20.37
C PHE A 54 -1.68 16.77 21.89
N ASN A 55 -0.64 16.07 22.35
CA ASN A 55 -0.31 15.92 23.77
C ASN A 55 1.01 16.61 24.15
N GLY A 56 1.73 17.18 23.17
CA GLY A 56 2.98 17.89 23.39
C GLY A 56 2.81 19.32 23.90
N LYS A 57 3.82 20.14 23.65
CA LYS A 57 3.89 21.55 24.10
C LYS A 57 3.60 22.57 22.99
N PHE A 58 3.24 22.09 21.80
CA PHE A 58 3.02 22.94 20.63
C PHE A 58 1.62 23.59 20.63
N LEU A 59 1.38 24.50 19.70
CA LEU A 59 0.12 25.25 19.62
C LEU A 59 -1.07 24.31 19.36
N GLU A 60 -0.83 23.24 18.61
CA GLU A 60 -1.79 22.20 18.27
C GLU A 60 -2.34 21.50 19.52
N SER A 61 -1.51 21.30 20.56
CA SER A 61 -1.96 20.71 21.82
C SER A 61 -2.77 21.69 22.67
N GLN A 62 -2.61 23.00 22.50
CA GLN A 62 -3.43 24.00 23.19
C GLN A 62 -4.77 24.22 22.47
N GLN A 63 -4.72 24.29 21.15
CA GLN A 63 -5.89 24.58 20.30
C GLN A 63 -6.69 23.32 19.92
N GLN A 64 -6.14 22.14 20.16
CA GLN A 64 -6.68 20.86 19.68
C GLN A 64 -7.00 20.92 18.18
N THR A 65 -6.17 21.64 17.42
CA THR A 65 -6.35 21.90 15.99
C THR A 65 -4.99 21.81 15.31
N ALA A 66 -4.90 21.09 14.20
CA ALA A 66 -3.72 21.06 13.35
C ALA A 66 -4.10 21.40 11.90
N THR A 67 -3.20 22.07 11.20
CA THR A 67 -3.33 22.35 9.77
C THR A 67 -2.36 21.46 9.01
N LEU A 68 -2.89 20.66 8.10
CA LEU A 68 -2.16 19.76 7.22
C LEU A 68 -2.12 20.38 5.83
N GLU A 69 -0.92 20.49 5.27
CA GLU A 69 -0.71 20.97 3.91
C GLU A 69 -0.86 19.80 2.94
N GLU A 70 -1.74 19.97 1.95
CA GLU A 70 -1.86 19.07 0.82
C GLU A 70 -0.62 19.17 -0.04
N THR A 71 -0.11 18.00 -0.40
CA THR A 71 1.01 17.87 -1.31
C THR A 71 0.70 16.73 -2.26
N ASP A 72 1.17 16.81 -3.50
CA ASP A 72 0.99 15.75 -4.48
C ASP A 72 1.58 14.42 -4.00
N ASP A 73 2.58 14.51 -3.10
CA ASP A 73 3.36 13.36 -2.65
C ASP A 73 2.98 12.77 -1.29
N ASP A 74 2.28 13.48 -0.41
CA ASP A 74 2.03 12.97 0.95
C ASP A 74 0.57 13.02 1.37
N VAL A 75 -0.02 14.22 1.41
CA VAL A 75 -1.31 14.45 2.04
C VAL A 75 -2.30 14.83 0.96
N SER A 76 -3.28 13.95 0.76
CA SER A 76 -4.45 14.25 -0.05
C SER A 76 -5.70 14.20 0.83
N VAL A 77 -6.73 14.96 0.45
CA VAL A 77 -8.05 14.85 1.07
C VAL A 77 -8.55 13.40 1.07
N ARG A 78 -8.33 12.69 -0.03
CA ARG A 78 -8.71 11.28 -0.20
C ARG A 78 -8.01 10.36 0.79
N SER A 79 -6.69 10.46 0.92
CA SER A 79 -5.91 9.61 1.84
C SER A 79 -6.29 9.89 3.29
N LEU A 80 -6.58 11.14 3.65
CA LEU A 80 -7.08 11.48 5.00
C LEU A 80 -8.46 10.89 5.28
N GLU A 81 -9.41 11.04 4.37
CA GLU A 81 -10.75 10.44 4.52
C GLU A 81 -10.66 8.90 4.63
N ALA A 82 -9.79 8.28 3.83
CA ALA A 82 -9.52 6.84 3.90
C ALA A 82 -8.85 6.41 5.21
N LEU A 83 -7.90 7.20 5.73
CA LEU A 83 -7.32 6.99 7.05
C LEU A 83 -8.39 7.06 8.14
N PHE A 84 -9.30 8.03 8.09
CA PHE A 84 -10.38 8.12 9.07
C PHE A 84 -11.29 6.90 9.00
N GLN A 85 -11.63 6.43 7.81
CA GLN A 85 -12.39 5.20 7.67
C GLN A 85 -11.64 4.00 8.30
N TRP A 86 -10.33 3.91 8.09
CA TRP A 86 -9.50 2.88 8.69
C TRP A 86 -9.41 2.99 10.21
N LEU A 87 -9.21 4.18 10.78
CA LEU A 87 -9.14 4.38 12.24
C LEU A 87 -10.41 3.92 12.96
N TYR A 88 -11.57 4.06 12.32
CA TYR A 88 -12.85 3.69 12.93
C TYR A 88 -13.29 2.25 12.63
N ARG A 89 -12.88 1.68 11.49
CA ARG A 89 -13.39 0.38 11.00
C ARG A 89 -12.31 -0.68 10.79
N HIS A 90 -11.04 -0.30 10.82
CA HIS A 90 -9.88 -1.08 10.38
C HIS A 90 -9.99 -1.65 8.96
N THR A 91 -10.82 -1.01 8.13
CA THR A 91 -11.02 -1.37 6.73
C THR A 91 -11.17 -0.10 5.90
N VAL A 92 -10.63 -0.12 4.68
CA VAL A 92 -10.77 0.97 3.71
C VAL A 92 -11.58 0.49 2.51
N ARG A 93 -12.44 1.36 1.99
CA ARG A 93 -13.21 1.16 0.78
C ARG A 93 -13.12 2.42 -0.05
N PHE A 94 -12.45 2.30 -1.20
CA PHE A 94 -12.42 3.34 -2.21
C PHE A 94 -13.54 3.10 -3.21
N GLU A 95 -14.45 4.06 -3.37
CA GLU A 95 -15.52 4.06 -4.39
C GLU A 95 -14.96 4.42 -5.76
N ILE A 96 -14.05 3.59 -6.26
CA ILE A 96 -13.33 3.75 -7.52
C ILE A 96 -13.55 2.48 -8.33
N GLU A 97 -13.81 2.60 -9.63
CA GLU A 97 -14.00 1.44 -10.51
C GLU A 97 -12.71 1.00 -11.19
N ASP A 98 -11.84 1.95 -11.53
CA ASP A 98 -10.59 1.67 -12.24
C ASP A 98 -9.54 1.02 -11.31
N PRO A 99 -9.03 -0.18 -11.63
CA PRO A 99 -8.02 -0.85 -10.81
C PRO A 99 -6.71 -0.07 -10.69
N GLY A 100 -6.33 0.70 -11.73
CA GLY A 100 -5.15 1.56 -11.68
C GLY A 100 -5.32 2.64 -10.62
N GLU A 101 -6.42 3.39 -10.69
CA GLU A 101 -6.73 4.44 -9.73
C GLU A 101 -6.96 3.92 -8.30
N HIS A 102 -7.44 2.68 -8.16
CA HIS A 102 -7.47 1.99 -6.86
C HIS A 102 -6.07 1.79 -6.26
N ILE A 103 -5.07 1.49 -7.08
CA ILE A 103 -3.68 1.33 -6.65
C ILE A 103 -3.10 2.70 -6.27
N SER A 104 -3.37 3.75 -7.05
CA SER A 104 -3.02 5.13 -6.71
C SER A 104 -3.55 5.53 -5.33
N ALA A 105 -4.84 5.29 -5.06
CA ALA A 105 -5.46 5.64 -3.79
C ALA A 105 -4.85 4.87 -2.60
N ALA A 106 -4.50 3.59 -2.79
CA ALA A 106 -3.83 2.79 -1.78
C ALA A 106 -2.39 3.25 -1.52
N LEU A 107 -1.67 3.68 -2.56
CA LEU A 107 -0.33 4.25 -2.46
C LEU A 107 -0.34 5.59 -1.70
N GLU A 108 -1.28 6.48 -2.00
CA GLU A 108 -1.47 7.73 -1.26
C GLU A 108 -1.70 7.47 0.22
N LEU A 109 -2.58 6.53 0.57
CA LEU A 109 -2.83 6.17 1.96
C LEU A 109 -1.59 5.56 2.63
N ALA A 110 -0.81 4.75 1.91
CA ALA A 110 0.44 4.21 2.43
C ALA A 110 1.48 5.31 2.72
N ARG A 111 1.64 6.30 1.83
CA ARG A 111 2.53 7.44 2.04
C ARG A 111 2.09 8.31 3.21
N LEU A 112 0.78 8.57 3.33
CA LEU A 112 0.21 9.26 4.49
C LEU A 112 0.49 8.50 5.79
N ALA A 113 0.32 7.17 5.78
CA ALA A 113 0.58 6.32 6.92
C ALA A 113 2.05 6.41 7.37
N ASP A 114 2.98 6.31 6.42
CA ASP A 114 4.42 6.42 6.67
C ASP A 114 4.78 7.80 7.27
N LYS A 115 4.27 8.88 6.66
CA LYS A 115 4.51 10.27 7.13
C LYS A 115 4.07 10.51 8.57
N TYR A 116 2.98 9.89 9.00
CA TYR A 116 2.43 10.04 10.34
C TYR A 116 2.72 8.84 11.26
N ASP A 117 3.61 7.93 10.86
CA ASP A 117 4.02 6.74 11.63
C ASP A 117 2.81 5.90 12.09
N ILE A 118 1.91 5.60 11.16
CA ILE A 118 0.69 4.83 11.40
C ILE A 118 0.97 3.35 11.17
N VAL A 119 1.33 2.68 12.26
CA VAL A 119 1.71 1.26 12.27
C VAL A 119 0.54 0.39 11.80
N SER A 120 0.84 -0.74 11.15
CA SER A 120 -0.09 -1.78 10.63
C SER A 120 -0.87 -1.45 9.36
N LEU A 121 -0.98 -0.17 8.99
CA LEU A 121 -1.64 0.22 7.76
C LEU A 121 -0.85 -0.18 6.50
N GLU A 122 0.48 -0.18 6.58
CA GLU A 122 1.38 -0.57 5.48
C GLU A 122 1.12 -1.99 4.96
N THR A 123 1.03 -2.98 5.88
CA THR A 123 0.77 -4.38 5.53
C THR A 123 -0.65 -4.54 5.00
N THR A 124 -1.61 -3.79 5.55
CA THR A 124 -2.99 -3.77 5.09
C THR A 124 -3.06 -3.26 3.64
N MET A 125 -2.37 -2.16 3.33
CA MET A 125 -2.32 -1.59 1.98
C MET A 125 -1.56 -2.48 1.00
N ALA A 126 -0.47 -3.12 1.42
CA ALA A 126 0.25 -4.09 0.59
C ALA A 126 -0.66 -5.26 0.20
N GLN A 127 -1.39 -5.83 1.17
CA GLN A 127 -2.34 -6.90 0.89
C GLN A 127 -3.51 -6.44 0.02
N TYR A 128 -3.98 -5.20 0.23
CA TYR A 128 -5.04 -4.59 -0.57
C TYR A 128 -4.62 -4.47 -2.04
N ILE A 129 -3.43 -3.90 -2.31
CA ILE A 129 -2.85 -3.79 -3.66
C ILE A 129 -2.66 -5.17 -4.28
N LYS A 130 -2.12 -6.13 -3.53
CA LYS A 130 -1.93 -7.51 -4.01
C LYS A 130 -3.25 -8.14 -4.47
N ASN A 131 -4.34 -7.91 -3.73
CA ASN A 131 -5.66 -8.41 -4.08
C ASN A 131 -6.22 -7.76 -5.35
N ILE A 132 -5.99 -6.46 -5.55
CA ILE A 132 -6.38 -5.75 -6.78
C ILE A 132 -5.64 -6.36 -7.98
N LEU A 133 -4.31 -6.47 -7.89
CA LEU A 133 -3.48 -7.03 -8.97
C LEU A 133 -3.88 -8.46 -9.32
N LYS A 134 -4.13 -9.30 -8.29
CA LYS A 134 -4.56 -10.68 -8.48
C LYS A 134 -5.93 -10.80 -9.16
N SER A 135 -6.85 -9.89 -8.83
CA SER A 135 -8.24 -9.93 -9.32
C SER A 135 -8.40 -9.31 -10.71
N ASN A 136 -7.44 -8.50 -11.14
CA ASN A 136 -7.48 -7.75 -12.40
C ASN A 136 -6.27 -8.09 -13.29
N PRO A 137 -6.10 -9.37 -13.69
CA PRO A 137 -5.02 -9.71 -14.60
C PRO A 137 -5.24 -9.08 -15.98
N HIS A 138 -4.18 -9.03 -16.81
CA HIS A 138 -4.31 -8.62 -18.20
C HIS A 138 -5.49 -9.33 -18.91
N PRO A 139 -6.35 -8.64 -19.68
CA PRO A 139 -7.61 -9.19 -20.23
C PRO A 139 -7.45 -10.46 -21.10
N GLN A 140 -6.30 -10.60 -21.76
CA GLN A 140 -5.99 -11.78 -22.57
C GLN A 140 -5.52 -12.99 -21.74
N SER A 141 -5.29 -12.82 -20.44
CA SER A 141 -4.86 -13.91 -19.56
C SER A 141 -6.04 -14.79 -19.17
N HIS A 142 -5.85 -16.10 -19.27
CA HIS A 142 -6.85 -17.10 -18.91
C HIS A 142 -6.18 -18.34 -18.28
N ASN A 143 -6.95 -19.40 -18.03
CA ASN A 143 -6.46 -20.55 -17.27
C ASN A 143 -5.30 -21.30 -17.94
N TYR A 144 -5.29 -21.35 -19.28
CA TYR A 144 -4.25 -22.02 -20.06
C TYR A 144 -3.09 -21.13 -20.52
N TRP A 145 -3.20 -19.80 -20.38
CA TRP A 145 -2.19 -18.87 -20.87
C TRP A 145 -2.21 -17.58 -20.05
N ARG A 146 -1.05 -17.12 -19.59
CA ARG A 146 -0.87 -15.82 -18.92
C ARG A 146 -0.09 -14.88 -19.81
N HIS A 147 -0.64 -13.69 -20.03
CA HIS A 147 0.09 -12.59 -20.65
C HIS A 147 1.30 -12.21 -19.79
N VAL A 148 2.40 -11.74 -20.38
CA VAL A 148 3.60 -11.33 -19.62
C VAL A 148 3.30 -10.18 -18.65
N ASP A 149 2.40 -9.28 -19.07
CA ASP A 149 1.92 -8.16 -18.25
C ASP A 149 0.72 -8.52 -17.36
N SER A 150 0.48 -9.81 -17.07
CA SER A 150 -0.69 -10.25 -16.29
C SER A 150 -0.85 -9.46 -15.00
N ASN A 151 0.24 -9.28 -14.24
CA ASN A 151 0.22 -8.56 -12.97
C ASN A 151 0.50 -7.07 -13.09
N THR A 152 0.94 -6.58 -14.25
CA THR A 152 1.40 -5.19 -14.42
C THR A 152 0.50 -4.39 -15.35
N TYR A 153 -0.59 -4.98 -15.86
CA TYR A 153 -1.46 -4.36 -16.85
C TYR A 153 -1.96 -2.97 -16.43
N TYR A 154 -2.49 -2.85 -15.21
CA TYR A 154 -2.98 -1.59 -14.63
C TYR A 154 -1.90 -0.74 -13.93
N LEU A 155 -0.66 -1.23 -13.88
CA LEU A 155 0.44 -0.43 -13.35
C LEU A 155 0.90 0.58 -14.39
N THR A 156 1.42 1.71 -13.91
CA THR A 156 1.85 2.87 -14.71
C THR A 156 3.21 3.33 -14.17
N HIS A 157 3.87 4.25 -14.89
CA HIS A 157 5.11 4.86 -14.42
C HIS A 157 4.90 5.64 -13.10
N ASP A 158 3.74 6.29 -12.93
CA ASP A 158 3.40 7.01 -11.70
C ASP A 158 3.31 6.08 -10.49
N HIS A 159 2.81 4.85 -10.66
CA HIS A 159 2.81 3.85 -9.59
C HIS A 159 4.23 3.48 -9.14
N ILE A 160 5.17 3.37 -10.10
CA ILE A 160 6.59 3.09 -9.80
C ILE A 160 7.20 4.29 -9.07
N ALA A 161 7.01 5.50 -9.61
CA ALA A 161 7.51 6.73 -9.02
C ALA A 161 6.97 6.93 -7.58
N SER A 162 5.66 6.78 -7.39
CA SER A 162 5.00 6.89 -6.10
C SER A 162 5.52 5.86 -5.09
N ALA A 163 5.76 4.62 -5.52
CA ALA A 163 6.34 3.59 -4.66
C ALA A 163 7.76 3.95 -4.20
N THR A 164 8.55 4.68 -5.00
CA THR A 164 9.92 5.07 -4.62
C THR A 164 9.98 6.11 -3.50
N LEU A 165 8.87 6.80 -3.22
CA LEU A 165 8.75 7.74 -2.11
C LEU A 165 8.59 7.05 -0.76
N LEU A 166 8.23 5.76 -0.76
CA LEU A 166 8.15 4.95 0.46
C LEU A 166 9.55 4.44 0.87
N PRO A 167 9.81 4.24 2.17
CA PRO A 167 11.08 3.70 2.65
C PRO A 167 11.45 2.36 2.01
N ARG A 168 12.74 2.05 1.97
CA ARG A 168 13.19 0.72 1.50
C ARG A 168 12.59 -0.36 2.40
N GLU A 169 12.34 -1.53 1.80
CA GLU A 169 11.73 -2.68 2.48
C GLU A 169 10.26 -2.46 2.90
N HIS A 170 9.66 -1.31 2.56
CA HIS A 170 8.26 -1.05 2.86
C HIS A 170 7.35 -2.10 2.16
N PRO A 171 6.36 -2.70 2.87
CA PRO A 171 5.54 -3.81 2.35
C PRO A 171 4.85 -3.52 1.00
N VAL A 172 4.38 -2.28 0.81
CA VAL A 172 3.75 -1.85 -0.46
C VAL A 172 4.75 -1.89 -1.63
N ARG A 173 6.01 -1.49 -1.41
CA ARG A 173 7.06 -1.59 -2.43
C ARG A 173 7.34 -3.03 -2.81
N SER A 174 7.45 -3.91 -1.81
CA SER A 174 7.64 -5.35 -2.01
C SER A 174 6.51 -5.97 -2.84
N VAL A 175 5.24 -5.67 -2.54
CA VAL A 175 4.10 -6.17 -3.33
C VAL A 175 4.10 -5.63 -4.76
N LEU A 176 4.40 -4.34 -4.95
CA LEU A 176 4.49 -3.78 -6.30
C LEU A 176 5.62 -4.43 -7.06
N ALA A 177 6.83 -4.53 -6.50
CA ALA A 177 7.97 -5.19 -7.12
C ALA A 177 7.69 -6.66 -7.47
N ALA A 178 7.01 -7.38 -6.58
CA ALA A 178 6.58 -8.76 -6.81
C ALA A 178 5.71 -8.91 -8.06
N ALA A 179 4.91 -7.90 -8.41
CA ALA A 179 4.08 -7.90 -9.62
C ALA A 179 4.91 -7.95 -10.91
N PHE A 180 6.12 -7.39 -10.90
CA PHE A 180 7.01 -7.34 -12.06
C PHE A 180 7.75 -8.66 -12.28
N VAL A 181 7.96 -9.45 -11.23
CA VAL A 181 8.81 -10.66 -11.26
C VAL A 181 8.42 -11.62 -12.38
N GLU A 182 7.13 -11.89 -12.57
CA GLU A 182 6.71 -12.81 -13.63
C GLU A 182 7.06 -12.28 -15.03
N GLY A 183 6.78 -11.00 -15.30
CA GLY A 183 7.05 -10.38 -16.59
C GLY A 183 8.54 -10.38 -16.92
N PHE A 184 9.38 -10.02 -15.95
CA PHE A 184 10.84 -9.98 -16.09
C PHE A 184 11.48 -11.36 -16.28
N LEU A 185 10.95 -12.40 -15.63
CA LEU A 185 11.45 -13.76 -15.80
C LEU A 185 11.01 -14.43 -17.12
N ARG A 186 10.04 -13.85 -17.82
CA ARG A 186 9.45 -14.44 -19.03
C ARG A 186 9.74 -13.65 -20.31
N SER A 187 10.05 -12.36 -20.21
CA SER A 187 10.29 -11.49 -21.37
C SER A 187 11.51 -10.59 -21.14
N PRO A 188 12.50 -10.58 -22.06
CA PRO A 188 13.61 -9.62 -22.00
C PRO A 188 13.13 -8.19 -22.25
N ASP A 189 12.07 -8.03 -23.06
CA ASP A 189 11.49 -6.75 -23.46
C ASP A 189 10.19 -6.45 -22.69
N HIS A 190 10.21 -6.59 -21.36
CA HIS A 190 9.04 -6.23 -20.55
C HIS A 190 8.73 -4.72 -20.69
N LYS A 191 7.43 -4.35 -20.65
CA LYS A 191 6.98 -2.99 -20.96
C LYS A 191 7.53 -1.88 -20.04
N PHE A 192 8.14 -2.27 -18.91
CA PHE A 192 8.75 -1.37 -17.93
C PHE A 192 10.28 -1.46 -17.86
N SER A 193 10.93 -2.17 -18.80
CA SER A 193 12.39 -2.38 -18.74
C SER A 193 13.17 -1.07 -18.75
N LYS A 194 12.75 -0.06 -19.54
CA LYS A 194 13.42 1.25 -19.61
C LYS A 194 13.14 2.11 -18.38
N GLU A 195 11.95 2.01 -17.83
CA GLU A 195 11.51 2.79 -16.68
C GLU A 195 12.27 2.38 -15.42
N ILE A 196 12.59 1.09 -15.27
CA ILE A 196 13.38 0.61 -14.12
C ILE A 196 14.81 1.18 -14.10
N ASP A 197 15.38 1.47 -15.27
CA ASP A 197 16.67 2.16 -15.35
C ASP A 197 16.61 3.57 -14.74
N ALA A 198 15.44 4.23 -14.81
CA ALA A 198 15.22 5.55 -14.19
C ALA A 198 14.99 5.47 -12.67
N TYR A 199 14.55 4.32 -12.15
CA TYR A 199 14.25 4.10 -10.73
C TYR A 199 15.07 2.93 -10.15
N PRO A 200 16.39 3.07 -9.99
CA PRO A 200 17.27 1.97 -9.57
C PRO A 200 16.97 1.42 -8.17
N SER A 201 16.40 2.25 -7.27
CA SER A 201 15.93 1.78 -5.97
C SER A 201 14.77 0.80 -6.09
N PHE A 202 13.86 1.02 -7.04
CA PHE A 202 12.77 0.09 -7.32
C PHE A 202 13.27 -1.15 -8.08
N GLY A 203 14.25 -0.99 -8.98
CA GLY A 203 14.95 -2.11 -9.59
C GLY A 203 15.58 -3.06 -8.56
N ALA A 204 16.17 -2.51 -7.48
CA ALA A 204 16.68 -3.30 -6.38
C ALA A 204 15.57 -4.09 -5.65
N ASP A 205 14.37 -3.49 -5.47
CA ASP A 205 13.22 -4.20 -4.90
C ASP A 205 12.80 -5.38 -5.79
N ILE A 206 12.76 -5.19 -7.12
CA ILE A 206 12.44 -6.26 -8.08
C ILE A 206 13.47 -7.39 -7.99
N LEU A 207 14.77 -7.07 -7.89
CA LEU A 207 15.83 -8.07 -7.73
C LEU A 207 15.66 -8.86 -6.42
N GLN A 208 15.28 -8.19 -5.34
CA GLN A 208 15.02 -8.82 -4.06
C GLN A 208 13.85 -9.81 -4.15
N GLU A 209 12.72 -9.40 -4.74
CA GLU A 209 11.56 -10.27 -4.94
C GLU A 209 11.85 -11.42 -5.91
N THR A 210 12.61 -11.15 -6.97
CA THR A 210 13.07 -12.16 -7.92
C THR A 210 13.91 -13.22 -7.22
N ARG A 211 14.85 -12.82 -6.35
CA ARG A 211 15.64 -13.74 -5.54
C ARG A 211 14.76 -14.66 -4.70
N LEU A 212 13.72 -14.12 -4.03
CA LEU A 212 12.79 -14.90 -3.22
C LEU A 212 12.04 -15.96 -4.03
N VAL A 213 11.66 -15.62 -5.26
CA VAL A 213 10.99 -16.53 -6.20
C VAL A 213 11.94 -17.60 -6.72
N LEU A 214 13.15 -17.21 -7.13
CA LEU A 214 14.14 -18.14 -7.69
C LEU A 214 14.63 -19.19 -6.67
N HIS A 215 14.67 -18.85 -5.37
CA HIS A 215 14.96 -19.82 -4.31
C HIS A 215 13.97 -20.99 -4.23
N ARG A 216 12.79 -20.87 -4.84
CA ARG A 216 11.72 -21.88 -4.82
C ARG A 216 11.57 -22.63 -6.14
N VAL A 217 12.44 -22.34 -7.12
CA VAL A 217 12.42 -23.00 -8.43
C VAL A 217 12.69 -24.49 -8.25
N LYS A 218 11.84 -25.30 -8.90
CA LYS A 218 11.99 -26.76 -8.90
C LYS A 218 12.57 -27.21 -10.23
N PRO A 219 13.57 -28.12 -10.23
CA PRO A 219 14.06 -28.72 -11.47
C PRO A 219 13.00 -29.68 -12.00
N LEU A 220 12.29 -29.25 -13.05
CA LEU A 220 11.38 -30.06 -13.86
C LEU A 220 11.93 -30.11 -15.29
N ARG A 221 11.21 -30.76 -16.22
CA ARG A 221 11.58 -30.80 -17.65
C ARG A 221 11.79 -29.40 -18.24
N ALA A 222 11.05 -28.41 -17.73
CA ALA A 222 11.33 -26.98 -17.87
C ALA A 222 11.41 -26.38 -16.46
N ALA A 223 12.32 -25.43 -16.20
CA ALA A 223 12.42 -24.80 -14.90
C ALA A 223 11.19 -23.89 -14.68
N THR A 224 10.44 -24.11 -13.60
CA THR A 224 9.22 -23.35 -13.29
C THR A 224 9.34 -22.60 -11.98
N PHE A 225 8.70 -21.44 -11.89
CA PHE A 225 8.58 -20.65 -10.67
C PHE A 225 7.11 -20.40 -10.31
N GLU A 226 6.87 -20.01 -9.06
CA GLU A 226 5.55 -19.61 -8.57
C GLU A 226 5.45 -18.07 -8.61
N ASP A 227 4.46 -17.55 -9.33
CA ASP A 227 4.17 -16.12 -9.41
C ASP A 227 3.76 -15.59 -8.02
N PRO A 228 4.47 -14.60 -7.45
CA PRO A 228 4.23 -14.12 -6.09
C PRO A 228 2.87 -13.41 -5.90
N ILE A 229 2.24 -12.93 -6.99
CA ILE A 229 0.92 -12.30 -6.94
C ILE A 229 -0.21 -13.34 -7.00
N SER A 230 -0.25 -14.15 -8.06
CA SER A 230 -1.35 -15.09 -8.28
C SER A 230 -1.17 -16.45 -7.59
N GLY A 231 0.06 -16.84 -7.25
CA GLY A 231 0.41 -18.18 -6.78
C GLY A 231 0.41 -19.25 -7.88
N LYS A 232 0.21 -18.86 -9.15
CA LYS A 232 0.24 -19.80 -10.27
C LYS A 232 1.69 -20.10 -10.68
N ARG A 233 1.91 -21.28 -11.27
CA ARG A 233 3.23 -21.64 -11.80
C ARG A 233 3.38 -21.20 -13.25
N SER A 234 4.55 -20.64 -13.56
CA SER A 234 4.95 -20.24 -14.91
C SER A 234 6.32 -20.82 -15.24
N GLU A 235 6.56 -21.10 -16.52
CA GLU A 235 7.87 -21.54 -17.02
C GLU A 235 8.83 -20.35 -17.11
N LEU A 236 10.11 -20.58 -16.78
CA LEU A 236 11.18 -19.65 -17.05
C LEU A 236 11.47 -19.63 -18.54
N ASN A 237 11.63 -18.44 -19.12
CA ASN A 237 12.08 -18.32 -20.50
C ASN A 237 13.61 -18.43 -20.55
N SER A 238 14.14 -19.47 -21.21
CA SER A 238 15.58 -19.68 -21.33
C SER A 238 16.28 -18.55 -22.09
N ASP A 239 15.56 -17.88 -22.99
CA ASP A 239 16.11 -16.85 -23.86
C ASP A 239 16.31 -15.51 -23.13
N VAL A 240 15.82 -15.38 -21.89
CA VAL A 240 16.07 -14.22 -21.03
C VAL A 240 17.48 -14.25 -20.42
N PHE A 241 18.09 -15.43 -20.31
CA PHE A 241 19.36 -15.65 -19.62
C PHE A 241 20.54 -15.94 -20.55
N MET A 242 20.33 -15.95 -21.87
CA MET A 242 21.37 -16.11 -22.89
C MET A 242 21.75 -14.76 -23.51
#